data_AF-A0A2V9AF06-F1
#
_entry.id   AF-A0A2V9AF06-F1
#
_cell.length_a   1.000
_cell.length_b   1.000
_cell.length_c   1.000
_cell.angle_alpha   90.00
_cell.angle_beta   90.00
_cell.angle_gamma   90.00
#
_symmetry.space_group_name_H-M   'P 1'
#
loop_
_entity.id
_entity.type
_entity.pdbx_description
1 polymer ?
#
loop_
_entity_poly.entity_id
_entity_poly.type
_entity_poly.pdbx_seq_one_letter_code
_entity_poly.pdbx_strand_id
1 'polypeptide(L)' 'MVSVVQVPTTATLRRIHQIQAITIVWMVVEACLSVSAACIARSPALLAFGADSAIELLSAAVVLWRFR' A
#
# COMPACT_ATOMS: atom_id res chain seq x y z
N MET A 1 9.59 -16.09 28.37
CA MET A 1 9.45 -14.72 27.83
C MET A 1 7.97 -14.48 27.59
N VAL A 2 7.30 -13.73 28.46
CA VAL A 2 5.86 -13.44 28.33
C VAL A 2 5.71 -12.34 27.28
N SER A 3 5.15 -12.68 26.11
CA SER A 3 4.68 -11.68 25.15
C SER A 3 3.49 -10.96 25.77
N VAL A 4 3.74 -9.81 26.38
CA VAL A 4 2.68 -8.94 26.88
C VAL A 4 1.92 -8.42 25.67
N VAL A 5 0.72 -8.94 25.42
CA VAL A 5 -0.18 -8.45 24.37
C VAL A 5 -0.47 -6.99 24.69
N GLN A 6 0.16 -6.08 23.95
CA GLN A 6 -0.11 -4.65 24.07
C GLN A 6 -1.51 -4.41 23.53
N VAL A 7 -2.47 -4.15 24.42
CA VAL A 7 -3.82 -3.74 24.01
C VAL A 7 -3.68 -2.38 23.34
N PRO A 8 -3.94 -2.27 22.02
CA PRO A 8 -3.69 -1.04 21.29
C PRO A 8 -4.62 0.05 21.83
N THR A 9 -4.05 1.14 22.31
CA THR A 9 -4.82 2.33 22.68
C THR A 9 -5.36 3.01 21.40
N THR A 10 -6.44 3.76 21.52
CA THR A 10 -7.07 4.46 20.38
C THR A 10 -6.10 5.41 19.65
N ALA A 11 -5.11 5.95 20.37
CA ALA A 11 -4.03 6.75 19.78
C ALA A 11 -3.10 5.93 18.88
N THR A 12 -2.77 4.70 19.27
CA THR A 12 -1.94 3.77 18.47
C THR A 12 -2.68 3.33 17.21
N LEU A 13 -3.98 3.01 17.31
CA LEU A 13 -4.80 2.66 16.15
C LEU A 13 -4.86 3.81 15.12
N ARG A 14 -5.06 5.05 15.59
CA ARG A 14 -5.07 6.23 14.70
C ARG A 14 -3.74 6.39 13.97
N ARG A 15 -2.62 6.15 14.65
CA ARG A 15 -1.29 6.25 14.06
C ARG A 15 -1.01 5.15 13.04
N ILE A 16 -1.45 3.91 13.32
CA ILE A 16 -1.38 2.79 12.38
C ILE A 16 -2.17 3.13 11.11
N HIS A 17 -3.40 3.66 11.24
CA HIS A 17 -4.19 4.08 10.09
C HIS A 17 -3.52 5.22 9.30
N GLN A 18 -2.90 6.20 9.97
CA GLN A 18 -2.17 7.28 9.28
C GLN A 18 -0.97 6.76 8.49
N ILE A 19 -0.15 5.90 9.10
CA ILE A 19 1.01 5.30 8.42
C ILE A 19 0.53 4.45 7.24
N GLN A 20 -0.51 3.64 7.44
CA GLN A 20 -1.08 2.82 6.37
C GLN A 20 -1.63 3.66 5.22
N ALA A 21 -2.32 4.76 5.51
CA ALA A 21 -2.81 5.68 4.48
C ALA A 21 -1.65 6.29 3.68
N ILE A 22 -0.55 6.68 4.34
CA ILE A 22 0.65 7.18 3.68
C ILE A 22 1.27 6.10 2.78
N THR A 23 1.41 4.87 3.27
CA THR A 23 1.93 3.75 2.48
C THR A 23 1.08 3.48 1.25
N ILE A 24 -0.26 3.48 1.40
CA ILE A 24 -1.19 3.32 0.29
C ILE A 24 -0.99 4.43 -0.73
N VAL A 25 -0.96 5.70 -0.31
CA VAL A 25 -0.75 6.84 -1.22
C VAL A 25 0.59 6.71 -1.96
N TRP A 26 1.66 6.31 -1.27
CA TRP A 26 2.97 6.12 -1.89
C TRP A 26 2.94 5.01 -2.96
N MET A 27 2.32 3.86 -2.64
CA MET A 27 2.14 2.76 -3.59
C MET A 27 1.32 3.17 -4.83
N VAL A 28 0.27 4.01 -4.66
CA VAL A 28 -0.47 4.58 -5.81
C VAL A 28 0.46 5.37 -6.72
N VAL A 29 1.31 6.22 -6.14
CA VAL A 29 2.21 7.07 -6.91
C VAL A 29 3.21 6.22 -7.68
N GLU A 30 3.83 5.22 -7.05
CA GLU A 30 4.76 4.32 -7.73
C GLU A 30 4.09 3.52 -8.86
N ALA A 31 2.88 2.98 -8.62
CA ALA A 31 2.13 2.27 -9.64
C ALA A 31 1.77 3.18 -10.84
N CYS A 32 1.29 4.41 -10.58
CA CYS A 32 0.98 5.39 -11.62
C CYS A 32 2.22 5.79 -12.43
N LEU A 33 3.35 6.02 -11.76
CA LEU A 33 4.62 6.34 -12.42
C LEU A 33 5.12 5.16 -13.25
N SER A 34 5.04 3.95 -12.72
CA SER A 34 5.45 2.72 -13.41
C SER A 34 4.61 2.47 -14.66
N VAL A 35 3.28 2.58 -14.57
CA VAL A 35 2.37 2.44 -15.72
C VAL A 35 2.64 3.53 -16.77
N SER A 36 2.84 4.78 -16.34
CA SER A 36 3.15 5.90 -17.25
C SER A 36 4.48 5.65 -17.98
N ALA A 37 5.51 5.22 -17.25
CA ALA A 37 6.81 4.86 -17.83
C ALA A 37 6.72 3.64 -18.75
N ALA A 38 5.91 2.63 -18.41
CA ALA A 38 5.68 1.45 -19.24
C ALA A 38 5.02 1.82 -20.58
N CYS A 39 4.03 2.72 -20.56
CA CYS A 39 3.41 3.25 -21.78
C CYS A 39 4.41 4.00 -22.67
N ILE A 40 5.28 4.84 -22.08
CA ILE A 40 6.29 5.61 -22.82
C ILE A 40 7.37 4.69 -23.39
N ALA A 41 7.88 3.74 -22.58
CA ALA A 41 8.97 2.84 -22.96
C ALA A 41 8.52 1.61 -23.74
N ARG A 42 7.20 1.36 -23.83
CA ARG A 42 6.56 0.18 -24.45
C ARG A 42 7.18 -1.14 -23.99
N SER A 43 7.57 -1.21 -22.72
CA SER A 43 8.31 -2.33 -22.13
C SER A 43 7.41 -3.20 -21.26
N PRO A 44 7.27 -4.51 -21.59
CA PRO A 44 6.45 -5.44 -20.80
C PRO A 44 7.00 -5.67 -19.39
N ALA A 45 8.30 -5.47 -19.16
CA ALA A 45 8.91 -5.61 -17.83
C ALA A 45 8.46 -4.50 -16.86
N LEU A 46 8.40 -3.26 -17.34
CA LEU A 46 7.88 -2.12 -16.56
C LEU A 46 6.39 -2.27 -16.28
N LEU A 47 5.64 -2.85 -17.22
CA LEU A 47 4.21 -3.11 -17.07
C LEU A 47 3.93 -4.19 -16.02
N ALA A 48 4.73 -5.26 -16.00
CA ALA A 48 4.66 -6.30 -14.96
C ALA A 48 5.01 -5.75 -13.57
N PHE A 49 6.02 -4.88 -13.48
CA PHE A 49 6.40 -4.20 -12.23
C PHE A 49 5.27 -3.29 -11.71
N GLY A 50 4.65 -2.49 -12.59
CA GLY A 50 3.51 -1.64 -12.23
C GLY A 50 2.27 -2.44 -11.85
N ALA A 51 2.03 -3.59 -12.49
CA ALA A 51 0.91 -4.48 -12.18
C ALA A 51 1.04 -5.13 -10.79
N ASP A 52 2.24 -5.56 -10.40
CA ASP A 52 2.52 -6.14 -9.08
C ASP A 52 2.25 -5.11 -7.96
N SER A 53 2.75 -3.88 -8.14
CA SER A 53 2.52 -2.77 -7.21
C SER A 53 1.04 -2.35 -7.13
N ALA A 54 0.29 -2.42 -8.24
CA ALA A 54 -1.16 -2.17 -8.26
C ALA A 54 -1.97 -3.22 -7.48
N ILE A 55 -1.55 -4.49 -7.51
CA ILE A 55 -2.17 -5.57 -6.72
C ILE A 55 -1.91 -5.34 -5.22
N GLU A 56 -0.69 -4.97 -4.85
CA GLU A 56 -0.34 -4.62 -3.47
C GLU A 56 -1.18 -3.44 -2.95
N LEU A 57 -1.36 -2.41 -3.77
CA LEU A 57 -2.23 -1.28 -3.47
C LEU A 57 -3.68 -1.71 -3.25
N LEU A 58 -4.24 -2.52 -4.16
CA LEU A 58 -5.61 -3.03 -4.05
C LEU A 58 -5.80 -3.83 -2.75
N SER A 59 -4.83 -4.68 -2.40
CA SER A 59 -4.85 -5.44 -1.15
C SER A 59 -4.86 -4.51 0.07
N ALA A 60 -3.98 -3.50 0.09
CA ALA A 60 -3.92 -2.54 1.19
C ALA A 60 -5.19 -1.67 1.31
N ALA A 61 -5.79 -1.29 0.18
CA ALA A 61 -7.06 -0.56 0.14
C ALA A 61 -8.22 -1.40 0.70
N VAL A 62 -8.32 -2.67 0.30
CA VAL A 62 -9.33 -3.62 0.81
C VAL A 62 -9.18 -3.83 2.32
N VAL A 63 -7.94 -3.99 2.79
CA VAL A 63 -7.63 -4.09 4.23
C VAL A 63 -8.08 -2.84 4.98
N LEU A 64 -7.72 -1.64 4.50
CA LEU A 64 -8.15 -0.38 5.11
C LEU A 64 -9.68 -0.25 5.15
N TRP A 65 -10.37 -0.68 4.10
CA TRP A 65 -11.83 -0.66 4.04
C TRP A 65 -12.47 -1.66 5.02
N ARG A 66 -11.80 -2.78 5.30
CA ARG A 66 -12.25 -3.80 6.27
C ARG A 66 -12.06 -3.36 7.72
N PHE A 67 -11.02 -2.59 7.99
CA PHE A 67 -10.71 -2.08 9.33
C PHE A 67 -11.32 -0.70 9.64
N ARG A 68 -12.11 -0.14 8.70
CA ARG A 68 -12.96 1.02 8.92
C ARG A 68 -14.33 0.58 9.41
#